data_AF-A0A525JAJ3-F1
#
_entry.id   AF-A0A525JAJ3-F1
#
_cell.length_a   1.000
_cell.length_b   1.000
_cell.length_c   1.000
_cell.angle_alpha   90.00
_cell.angle_beta   90.00
_cell.angle_gamma   90.00
#
_symmetry.space_group_name_H-M   'P 1'
#
loop_
_entity.id
_entity.type
_entity.pdbx_description
1 polymer ?
#
loop_
_entity_poly.entity_id
_entity_poly.type
_entity_poly.pdbx_seq_one_letter_code
_entity_poly.pdbx_strand_id
1 'polypeptide(L)' 'DIDAHCERARAAGAEIIMEPQTQFYGDRTYRCRDPEGHIWTVAQTVATVTREEMESATGLKVTGGT' A
#
# COMPACT_ATOMS: atom_id res chain seq x y z
N ASP A 1 10.24 -4.83 6.38
CA ASP A 1 9.18 -5.76 5.96
C ASP A 1 7.84 -5.22 6.43
N ILE A 2 6.94 -5.00 5.48
CA ILE A 2 5.59 -4.49 5.69
C ILE A 2 4.74 -5.45 6.53
N ASP A 3 4.86 -6.76 6.34
CA ASP A 3 4.06 -7.74 7.09
C ASP A 3 4.43 -7.70 8.58
N ALA A 4 5.73 -7.72 8.87
CA ALA A 4 6.21 -7.58 10.24
C ALA A 4 5.83 -6.23 10.87
N HIS A 5 5.71 -5.15 10.09
CA HIS A 5 5.28 -3.86 10.61
C HIS A 5 3.77 -3.84 10.90
N CYS A 6 2.96 -4.44 10.04
CA CYS A 6 1.52 -4.63 10.25
C CYS A 6 1.25 -5.37 11.55
N GLU A 7 1.95 -6.48 11.81
CA GLU A 7 1.78 -7.23 13.06
C GLU A 7 2.19 -6.42 14.31
N ARG A 8 3.23 -5.59 14.20
CA ARG A 8 3.56 -4.64 15.29
C ARG A 8 2.48 -3.59 15.50
N ALA A 9 1.88 -3.08 14.43
CA ALA A 9 0.78 -2.13 14.53
C ALA A 9 -0.44 -2.78 15.20
N ARG A 10 -0.79 -4.01 14.81
CA ARG A 10 -1.86 -4.80 15.43
C ARG A 10 -1.60 -5.03 16.92
N ALA A 11 -0.38 -5.44 17.28
CA ALA A 11 0.03 -5.64 18.67
C ALA A 11 0.01 -4.34 19.49
N ALA A 12 0.21 -3.18 18.86
CA ALA A 12 0.13 -1.86 19.50
C ALA A 12 -1.32 -1.33 19.63
N GLY A 13 -2.32 -2.09 19.21
CA GLY A 13 -3.73 -1.72 19.31
C GLY A 13 -4.28 -0.96 18.10
N ALA A 14 -3.54 -0.90 16.98
CA ALA A 14 -4.08 -0.37 15.74
C ALA A 14 -5.08 -1.36 15.12
N GLU A 15 -6.20 -0.85 14.62
CA GLU A 15 -7.18 -1.58 13.84
C GLU A 15 -6.68 -1.71 12.41
N ILE A 16 -6.43 -2.94 11.93
CA ILE A 16 -6.04 -3.17 10.53
C ILE A 16 -7.29 -3.11 9.64
N ILE A 17 -7.40 -2.06 8.84
CA ILE A 17 -8.55 -1.81 7.94
C ILE A 17 -8.31 -2.45 6.57
N MET A 18 -7.04 -2.60 6.17
CA MET A 18 -6.64 -3.28 4.95
C MET A 18 -5.37 -4.07 5.24
N GLU A 19 -5.44 -5.40 5.13
CA GLU A 19 -4.29 -6.28 5.30
C GLU A 19 -3.20 -6.01 4.23
N PRO A 20 -1.92 -6.33 4.52
CA PRO A 20 -0.84 -6.20 3.56
C PRO A 20 -1.11 -6.87 2.21
N GLN A 21 -1.15 -6.06 1.15
CA GLN A 21 -1.38 -6.52 -0.20
C GLN A 21 -0.41 -5.87 -1.18
N THR A 22 0.12 -6.66 -2.11
CA THR A 22 0.91 -6.15 -3.24
C THR A 22 -0.02 -5.52 -4.26
N GLN A 23 0.24 -4.27 -4.57
CA GLN A 23 -0.51 -3.44 -5.48
C GLN A 23 0.04 -3.55 -6.90
N PHE A 24 -0.79 -3.26 -7.90
CA PHE A 24 -0.41 -3.34 -9.31
C PHE A 24 0.76 -2.42 -9.69
N TYR A 25 1.00 -1.38 -8.89
CA TYR A 25 2.11 -0.43 -9.05
C TYR A 25 3.38 -0.83 -8.31
N GLY A 26 3.46 -2.07 -7.79
CA GLY A 26 4.70 -2.64 -7.26
C GLY A 26 4.98 -2.40 -5.78
N ASP A 27 4.10 -1.71 -5.06
CA ASP A 27 4.21 -1.55 -3.62
C ASP A 27 3.44 -2.63 -2.87
N ARG A 28 3.96 -3.04 -1.72
CA ARG A 28 3.22 -3.78 -0.71
C ARG A 28 2.72 -2.79 0.33
N THR A 29 1.41 -2.76 0.53
CA THR A 29 0.74 -1.70 1.32
C THR A 29 -0.27 -2.30 2.28
N TYR A 30 -0.38 -1.73 3.48
CA TYR A 30 -1.49 -1.97 4.42
C TYR A 30 -2.03 -0.65 4.95
N ARG A 31 -3.24 -0.69 5.53
CA ARG A 31 -3.85 0.47 6.20
C ARG A 31 -4.32 0.11 7.58
N CYS A 32 -4.10 1.01 8.53
CA CYS A 32 -4.59 0.86 9.88
C CYS A 32 -5.16 2.17 10.43
N ARG A 33 -6.04 2.06 11.43
CA ARG A 33 -6.45 3.16 12.29
C ARG A 33 -5.75 3.01 13.63
N ASP A 34 -5.05 4.05 14.08
CA ASP A 34 -4.42 4.04 15.41
C ASP A 34 -5.46 4.25 16.54
N PRO A 35 -5.09 4.02 17.82
CA PRO A 35 -6.01 4.23 18.94
C PRO A 35 -6.53 5.67 19.10
N GLU A 36 -5.85 6.66 18.51
CA GLU A 36 -6.28 8.07 18.50
C GLU A 36 -7.28 8.36 17.35
N GLY A 37 -7.49 7.39 16.46
CA GLY A 37 -8.45 7.46 15.36
C GLY A 37 -7.85 7.88 14.01
N HIS A 38 -6.54 8.11 13.90
CA HIS A 38 -5.91 8.49 12.64
C HIS A 38 -5.76 7.28 11.72
N ILE A 39 -5.99 7.50 10.42
CA ILE A 39 -5.82 6.47 9.40
C ILE A 39 -4.46 6.65 8.74
N TRP A 40 -3.66 5.59 8.79
CA TRP A 40 -2.34 5.53 8.19
C TRP A 40 -2.33 4.58 7.01
N THR A 41 -1.61 4.95 5.95
CA THR A 41 -1.23 4.05 4.86
C THR A 41 0.26 3.85 4.92
N VAL A 42 0.71 2.61 5.04
CA VAL A 42 2.13 2.26 5.06
C VAL A 42 2.45 1.40 3.85
N ALA A 43 3.45 1.80 3.09
CA ALA A 43 3.86 1.15 1.85
C ALA A 43 5.37 0.89 1.83
N GLN A 44 5.75 -0.21 1.18
CA GLN A 44 7.13 -0.49 0.80
C GLN A 44 7.16 -0.92 -0.66
N THR A 45 8.03 -0.31 -1.46
CA THR A 45 8.26 -0.76 -2.83
C THR A 45 8.93 -2.12 -2.83
N VAL A 46 8.25 -3.10 -3.44
CA VAL A 46 8.73 -4.49 -3.57
C VAL A 46 9.06 -4.84 -5.02
N ALA A 47 8.53 -4.08 -5.98
CA ALA A 47 8.89 -4.16 -7.39
C ALA A 47 8.87 -2.75 -8.02
N THR A 48 9.84 -2.44 -8.87
CA THR A 48 9.78 -1.26 -9.72
C THR A 48 8.98 -1.61 -10.97
N VAL A 49 7.79 -1.02 -11.10
CA VAL A 49 6.90 -1.23 -12.25
C VAL A 49 6.95 0.00 -13.15
N THR A 50 7.15 -0.21 -14.44
CA THR A 50 7.16 0.88 -15.42
C THR A 50 5.73 1.41 -15.66
N ARG A 51 5.62 2.61 -16.24
CA ARG A 51 4.32 3.18 -16.62
C ARG A 51 3.56 2.28 -17.59
N GLU A 52 4.21 1.74 -18.62
CA GLU A 52 3.55 0.84 -19.58
C GLU A 52 3.00 -0.42 -18.92
N GLU A 53 3.72 -0.98 -17.95
CA GLU A 53 3.25 -2.15 -17.18
C GLU A 53 2.06 -1.79 -16.28
N MET A 54 2.07 -0.63 -15.63
CA MET A 54 0.91 -0.13 -14.86
C MET A 54 -0.31 0.15 -15.74
N GLU A 55 -0.11 0.76 -16.92
CA GLU A 55 -1.18 1.00 -17.90
C GLU A 55 -1.76 -0.33 -18.41
N SER A 56 -0.91 -1.31 -18.66
CA SER A 56 -1.33 -2.66 -19.07
C SER A 56 -2.11 -3.40 -17.98
N ALA A 57 -1.67 -3.28 -16.72
CA ALA A 57 -2.31 -3.95 -15.57
C ALA A 57 -3.67 -3.35 -15.19
N THR A 58 -3.90 -2.06 -15.46
CA THR A 58 -5.12 -1.34 -15.06
C THR A 58 -6.07 -1.05 -16.23
N GLY A 59 -5.57 -1.06 -17.47
CA GLY A 59 -6.28 -0.56 -18.64
C GLY A 59 -6.47 0.97 -18.65
N LEU A 60 -5.92 1.68 -17.67
CA LEU A 60 -6.01 3.13 -17.54
C LEU A 60 -4.75 3.76 -18.13
N LYS A 61 -4.91 4.75 -19.01
CA LYS A 61 -3.79 5.56 -19.49
C LYS A 61 -3.51 6.68 -18.50
N VAL A 62 -2.27 6.78 -18.02
CA VAL A 62 -1.89 7.86 -17.10
C VAL A 62 -1.57 9.10 -17.92
N THR A 63 -2.58 9.91 -18.20
CA THR A 63 -2.39 11.22 -18.85
C THR A 63 -2.04 12.27 -17.80
N GLY A 64 -0.74 12.52 -17.60
CA GLY A 64 -0.22 13.69 -16.86
C GLY A 64 0.49 14.63 -17.83
N GLY A 65 -0.08 15.83 -18.03
CA GLY A 65 0.41 16.85 -18.95
C GLY A 65 1.63 17.63 -18.43
N THR A 66 2.47 18.04 -19.37
CA THR A 66 3.58 19.00 -19.21
C THR A 66 3.14 20.33 -18.61
#